data_AF-A0A090T9J0-F1
#
_entry.id   AF-A0A090T9J0-F1
#
_cell.length_a   1.000
_cell.length_b   1.000
_cell.length_c   1.000
_cell.angle_alpha   90.00
_cell.angle_beta   90.00
_cell.angle_gamma   90.00
#
_symmetry.space_group_name_H-M   'P 1'
#
loop_
_entity.id
_entity.type
_entity.pdbx_description
1 polymer ?
#
loop_
_entity_poly.entity_id
_entity_poly.type
_entity_poly.pdbx_seq_one_letter_code
_entity_poly.pdbx_strand_id
1 'polypeptide(L)'
;MEYYNKLVEHYKTIANFGHLSAICGWDAAAMMPSGGNQARSEAMAQLSLHIHQLSTAPQLGEWLDKAESESLDAMQRASLYE
;
A
#
# COMPACT_ATOMS: atom_id res chain seq x y z
N MET A 1 13.62 6.76 15.78
CA MET A 1 12.45 6.21 15.07
C MET A 1 12.21 7.00 13.80
N GLU A 2 13.25 7.38 13.07
CA GLU A 2 13.11 8.09 11.79
C GLU A 2 12.70 7.10 10.68
N TYR A 3 13.39 5.96 10.59
CA TYR A 3 13.18 4.99 9.52
C TYR A 3 11.93 4.16 9.73
N TYR A 4 11.65 3.76 10.97
CA TYR A 4 10.36 3.15 11.31
C TYR A 4 9.18 4.06 10.93
N ASN A 5 9.24 5.35 11.26
CA ASN A 5 8.16 6.28 10.90
C ASN A 5 8.04 6.48 9.38
N LYS A 6 9.14 6.45 8.61
CA LYS A 6 9.09 6.46 7.14
C LYS A 6 8.36 5.23 6.60
N LEU A 7 8.64 4.03 7.14
CA LEU A 7 7.94 2.81 6.76
C LEU A 7 6.45 2.89 7.09
N VAL A 8 6.09 3.35 8.29
CA VAL A 8 4.69 3.52 8.72
C VAL A 8 3.93 4.45 7.77
N GLU A 9 4.47 5.64 7.46
CA GLU A 9 3.81 6.57 6.55
C GLU A 9 3.72 5.99 5.12
N HIS A 10 4.77 5.30 4.65
CA HIS A 10 4.77 4.67 3.33
C HIS A 10 3.71 3.57 3.20
N TYR A 11 3.61 2.67 4.18
CA TYR A 11 2.60 1.62 4.17
C TYR A 11 1.19 2.15 4.43
N LYS A 12 1.04 3.27 5.14
CA LYS A 12 -0.23 3.99 5.26
C LYS A 12 -0.69 4.53 3.89
N THR A 13 0.22 5.05 3.06
CA THR A 13 -0.10 5.42 1.68
C THR A 13 -0.56 4.21 0.87
N ILE A 14 0.14 3.08 0.96
CA ILE A 14 -0.26 1.83 0.28
C ILE A 14 -1.66 1.38 0.75
N ALA A 15 -1.91 1.40 2.06
CA ALA A 15 -3.20 1.02 2.65
C ALA A 15 -4.35 1.90 2.15
N ASN A 16 -4.13 3.21 2.01
CA ASN A 16 -5.13 4.13 1.45
C ASN A 16 -5.46 3.80 -0.01
N PHE A 17 -4.46 3.47 -0.84
CA PHE A 17 -4.70 3.01 -2.21
C PHE A 17 -5.38 1.64 -2.26
N GLY A 18 -5.05 0.73 -1.34
CA GLY A 18 -5.76 -0.54 -1.16
C GLY A 18 -7.23 -0.33 -0.80
N HIS A 19 -7.54 0.63 0.07
CA HIS A 19 -8.91 0.99 0.41
C HIS A 19 -9.68 1.53 -0.80
N LEU A 20 -9.08 2.42 -1.60
CA LEU A 20 -9.66 2.90 -2.84
C LEU A 20 -9.95 1.75 -3.82
N SER A 21 -8.97 0.85 -4.00
CA SER A 21 -9.12 -0.36 -4.82
C SER A 21 -10.32 -1.21 -4.36
N ALA A 22 -10.49 -1.40 -3.04
CA ALA A 22 -11.61 -2.15 -2.49
C ALA A 22 -12.98 -1.50 -2.78
N ILE A 23 -13.09 -0.17 -2.64
CA ILE A 23 -14.30 0.58 -2.99
C ILE A 23 -14.62 0.41 -4.49
N CYS A 24 -13.62 0.58 -5.35
CA CYS A 24 -13.80 0.41 -6.79
C CYS A 24 -14.15 -1.04 -7.16
N GLY A 25 -13.61 -2.04 -6.46
CA GLY A 25 -13.98 -3.44 -6.66
C GLY A 25 -15.44 -3.70 -6.30
N TRP A 26 -15.89 -3.22 -5.14
CA TRP A 26 -17.28 -3.33 -4.71
C TRP A 26 -18.24 -2.64 -5.69
N ASP A 27 -17.94 -1.40 -6.07
CA ASP A 27 -18.78 -0.62 -6.97
C ASP A 27 -18.89 -1.28 -8.35
N ALA A 28 -17.79 -1.86 -8.85
CA ALA A 28 -17.79 -2.63 -10.11
C ALA A 28 -18.71 -3.86 -10.05
N ALA A 29 -18.82 -4.50 -8.88
CA ALA A 29 -19.63 -5.70 -8.70
C ALA A 29 -21.12 -5.40 -8.44
N ALA A 30 -21.45 -4.25 -7.84
CA ALA A 30 -22.81 -3.97 -7.35
C ALA A 30 -23.52 -2.83 -8.08
N MET A 31 -22.80 -1.79 -8.52
CA MET A 31 -23.41 -0.51 -8.92
C MET A 31 -23.02 -0.04 -10.34
N MET A 32 -21.96 -0.59 -10.93
CA MET A 32 -21.42 -0.10 -12.19
C MET A 32 -22.38 -0.35 -13.37
N PRO A 33 -22.72 0.70 -14.17
CA PRO A 33 -23.60 0.54 -15.32
C PRO A 33 -22.90 -0.22 -16.47
N SER A 34 -23.72 -0.81 -17.34
CA SER A 34 -23.25 -1.44 -18.58
C SER A 34 -22.44 -0.44 -19.42
N GLY A 35 -21.27 -0.86 -19.92
CA GLY A 35 -20.34 -0.02 -20.68
C GLY A 35 -19.22 0.63 -19.85
N GLY A 36 -19.28 0.57 -18.51
CA GLY A 36 -18.23 1.09 -17.63
C GLY A 36 -17.00 0.18 -17.46
N ASN A 37 -17.08 -1.08 -17.91
CA ASN A 37 -16.06 -2.11 -17.64
C ASN A 37 -14.66 -1.73 -18.10
N GLN A 38 -14.51 -1.15 -19.30
CA GLN A 38 -13.19 -0.84 -19.85
C GLN A 38 -12.48 0.23 -19.01
N ALA A 39 -13.13 1.38 -18.82
CA ALA A 39 -12.58 2.47 -18.01
C ALA A 39 -12.26 2.04 -16.57
N ARG A 40 -13.14 1.23 -15.95
CA ARG A 40 -12.88 0.67 -14.61
C ARG A 40 -11.66 -0.26 -14.61
N SER A 41 -11.56 -1.17 -15.57
CA SER A 41 -10.47 -2.14 -15.62
C SER A 41 -9.12 -1.47 -15.85
N GLU A 42 -9.06 -0.49 -16.75
CA GLU A 42 -7.85 0.30 -17.02
C GLU A 42 -7.38 1.07 -15.79
N ALA A 43 -8.30 1.75 -15.09
CA ALA A 43 -7.98 2.49 -13.87
C ALA A 43 -7.49 1.56 -12.75
N MET A 44 -8.15 0.41 -12.55
CA MET A 44 -7.76 -0.57 -11.53
C MET A 44 -6.40 -1.20 -11.83
N ALA A 45 -6.09 -1.47 -13.10
CA ALA A 45 -4.77 -1.97 -13.51
C ALA A 45 -3.66 -0.96 -13.19
N GLN A 46 -3.87 0.32 -13.48
CA GLN A 46 -2.90 1.38 -13.14
C GLN A 46 -2.73 1.55 -11.63
N LEU A 47 -3.83 1.52 -10.87
CA LEU A 47 -3.76 1.57 -9.40
C LEU A 47 -2.99 0.39 -8.83
N SER A 48 -3.22 -0.82 -9.35
CA SER A 48 -2.49 -2.02 -8.93
C SER A 48 -1.01 -1.93 -9.26
N LEU A 49 -0.64 -1.40 -10.44
CA LEU A 49 0.75 -1.17 -10.81
C LEU A 49 1.42 -0.16 -9.85
N HIS A 50 0.72 0.93 -9.51
CA HIS A 50 1.25 1.93 -8.60
C HIS A 50 1.46 1.36 -7.18
N ILE A 51 0.49 0.63 -6.65
CA ILE A 51 0.63 -0.08 -5.37
C ILE A 51 1.83 -1.04 -5.40
N HIS A 52 1.99 -1.79 -6.48
CA HIS A 52 3.11 -2.70 -6.65
C HIS A 52 4.46 -1.94 -6.64
N GLN A 53 4.58 -0.86 -7.41
CA GLN A 53 5.79 -0.03 -7.46
C GLN A 53 6.16 0.54 -6.08
N LEU A 54 5.17 0.99 -5.30
CA LEU A 54 5.39 1.45 -3.93
C LEU A 54 5.85 0.30 -3.02
N SER A 55 5.25 -0.88 -3.17
CA SER A 55 5.55 -2.07 -2.36
C SER A 55 6.94 -2.66 -2.66
N THR A 56 7.49 -2.38 -3.84
CA THR A 56 8.82 -2.85 -4.27
C THR A 56 9.81 -1.69 -4.45
N ALA A 57 9.57 -0.56 -3.79
CA ALA A 57 10.41 0.61 -3.96
C ALA A 57 11.84 0.32 -3.42
N PRO A 58 12.91 0.70 -4.15
CA PRO A 58 14.27 0.25 -3.84
C PRO A 58 14.77 0.73 -2.47
N GLN A 59 14.27 1.86 -1.97
CA GLN A 59 14.62 2.41 -0.66
C GLN A 59 14.09 1.59 0.53
N LEU A 60 13.13 0.68 0.32
CA LEU A 60 12.52 -0.09 1.40
C LEU A 60 13.52 -0.98 2.12
N GLY A 61 14.44 -1.62 1.40
CA GLY A 61 15.47 -2.46 2.02
C GLY A 61 16.32 -1.68 3.02
N GLU A 62 16.82 -0.51 2.60
CA GLU A 62 17.61 0.37 3.48
C GLU A 62 16.79 0.85 4.70
N TRP A 63 15.51 1.18 4.50
CA TRP A 63 14.68 1.64 5.60
C TRP A 63 14.37 0.52 6.61
N LEU A 64 14.13 -0.70 6.15
CA LEU A 64 13.93 -1.88 6.99
C LEU A 64 15.19 -2.17 7.82
N ASP A 65 16.35 -2.26 7.17
CA ASP A 65 17.64 -2.52 7.84
C ASP A 65 17.94 -1.48 8.93
N LYS A 66 17.70 -0.19 8.62
CA LYS A 66 17.93 0.89 9.58
C LYS A 66 16.88 0.92 10.69
N ALA A 67 15.62 0.61 10.39
CA ALA A 67 14.56 0.56 11.39
C ALA A 67 14.79 -0.54 12.44
N GLU A 68 15.39 -1.67 12.06
CA GLU A 68 15.73 -2.77 12.99
C GLU A 68 16.72 -2.32 14.09
N SER A 69 17.58 -1.35 13.78
CA SER A 69 18.53 -0.78 14.75
C SER A 69 17.93 0.26 15.70
N GLU A 70 16.68 0.68 15.48
CA GLU A 70 16.03 1.69 16.30
C GLU A 70 15.43 1.10 17.60
N SER A 71 15.28 1.94 18.62
CA SER A 71 14.61 1.57 19.86
C SER A 71 13.10 1.45 19.65
N LEU A 72 12.65 0.27 19.28
CA LEU A 72 11.24 -0.07 19.06
C LEU A 72 10.63 -0.81 20.27
N ASP A 73 9.38 -0.48 20.57
CA ASP A 73 8.58 -1.30 21.50
C ASP A 73 8.20 -2.66 20.87
N ALA A 74 7.58 -3.53 21.66
CA ALA A 74 7.22 -4.88 21.22
C ALA A 74 6.25 -4.89 20.03
N MET A 75 5.31 -3.94 19.96
CA MET A 75 4.32 -3.86 18.89
C MET A 75 4.93 -3.30 17.61
N GLN A 76 5.78 -2.28 17.72
CA GLN A 76 6.50 -1.69 16.61
C GLN A 76 7.47 -2.70 15.98
N ARG A 77 8.16 -3.48 16.83
CA ARG A 77 9.05 -4.55 16.36
C ARG A 77 8.28 -5.65 15.65
N ALA A 78 7.12 -6.07 16.16
CA ALA A 78 6.26 -7.02 15.48
C ALA A 78 5.80 -6.46 14.12
N SER A 79 5.33 -5.20 14.09
CA SER A 79 4.91 -4.53 12.86
C SER A 79 6.03 -4.37 11.82
N LEU A 80 7.30 -4.36 12.23
CA LEU A 80 8.43 -4.30 11.30
C LEU A 80 8.69 -5.65 10.59
N TYR A 81 8.28 -6.77 11.21
CA TYR A 81 8.50 -8.11 10.68
C TYR A 81 7.35 -8.63 9.78
N GLU A 82 6.15 -8.05 9.89
CA GLU A 82 4.99 -8.36 9.03
C GLU A 82 5.15 -7.75 7.62
#